data_AF-A0A2N6SZL0-F1
#
_entry.id   AF-A0A2N6SZL0-F1
#
_cell.length_a   1.000
_cell.length_b   1.000
_cell.length_c   1.000
_cell.angle_alpha   90.00
_cell.angle_beta   90.00
_cell.angle_gamma   90.00
#
_symmetry.space_group_name_H-M   'P 1'
#
loop_
_entity.id
_entity.type
_entity.pdbx_description
1 polymer ?
#
loop_
_entity_poly.entity_id
_entity_poly.type
_entity_poly.pdbx_seq_one_letter_code
_entity_poly.pdbx_strand_id
1 'polypeptide(L)'
;MPANQAVPDTANQPDRPRKIILDCDPGHDDAHAVDFIIDTVMSEPAGTVTLVPTGPLTNIAVAARKEPAIVDRVAEVLLMGGGYHEGNKTAVAEFNISVDPEAAHIVFNEKWPLTMVGLDLTHQALATPEVEQRVKALGTDVADFVVGLIGYFREAYRENQGFDAPPVHDPCAVAYLIDPSVVSTTKAPLDVELQGALTAGMTVADFRAPIPADCTTQVAVTLDHGKFWDLVVEAITAAPGR
;
A
#
# COMPACT_ATOMS: atom_id res chain seq x y z
N MET A 1 28.86 -38.81 -4.01
CA MET A 1 28.24 -37.57 -3.51
C MET A 1 27.37 -37.05 -4.64
N PRO A 2 26.05 -37.28 -4.66
CA PRO A 2 25.23 -36.83 -5.78
C PRO A 2 24.95 -35.32 -5.65
N ALA A 3 24.82 -34.69 -6.81
CA ALA A 3 24.78 -33.27 -7.03
C ALA A 3 23.56 -32.59 -6.40
N ASN A 4 23.80 -31.38 -5.88
CA ASN A 4 22.81 -30.48 -5.32
C ASN A 4 21.86 -30.01 -6.43
N GLN A 5 20.60 -30.44 -6.41
CA GLN A 5 19.56 -29.89 -7.28
C GLN A 5 19.08 -28.57 -6.65
N ALA A 6 19.28 -27.48 -7.39
CA ALA A 6 18.74 -26.18 -7.06
C ALA A 6 17.21 -26.25 -6.99
N VAL A 7 16.64 -25.78 -5.89
CA VAL A 7 15.19 -25.53 -5.76
C VAL A 7 14.87 -24.36 -6.70
N PRO A 8 13.91 -24.49 -7.63
CA PRO A 8 13.54 -23.39 -8.50
C PRO A 8 12.81 -22.31 -7.70
N ASP A 9 13.21 -21.06 -7.92
CA ASP A 9 12.58 -19.84 -7.41
C ASP A 9 11.17 -19.70 -8.02
N THR A 10 10.14 -19.89 -7.19
CA THR A 10 8.73 -19.85 -7.61
C THR A 10 8.12 -18.46 -7.59
N ALA A 11 8.91 -17.40 -7.34
CA ALA A 11 8.39 -16.05 -7.14
C ALA A 11 7.89 -15.33 -8.42
N ASN A 12 8.02 -15.92 -9.61
CA ASN A 12 7.69 -15.21 -10.85
C ASN A 12 7.05 -16.11 -11.93
N GLN A 13 5.87 -16.65 -11.64
CA GLN A 13 5.00 -17.22 -12.67
C GLN A 13 3.92 -16.20 -13.06
N PRO A 14 4.04 -15.53 -14.23
CA PRO A 14 3.17 -14.40 -14.61
C PRO A 14 1.73 -14.79 -14.98
N ASP A 15 1.33 -16.05 -14.89
CA ASP A 15 0.11 -16.58 -15.53
C ASP A 15 -0.94 -17.15 -14.55
N ARG A 16 -0.76 -16.96 -13.22
CA ARG A 16 -1.79 -17.26 -12.22
C ARG A 16 -2.36 -15.96 -11.64
N PRO A 17 -3.70 -15.86 -11.47
CA PRO A 17 -4.29 -14.72 -10.79
C PRO A 17 -3.76 -14.63 -9.35
N ARG A 18 -3.15 -13.49 -9.01
CA ARG A 18 -2.69 -13.18 -7.65
C ARG A 18 -3.90 -12.90 -6.77
N LYS A 19 -3.98 -13.53 -5.60
CA LYS A 19 -5.03 -13.21 -4.63
C LYS A 19 -4.59 -12.01 -3.81
N ILE A 20 -5.39 -10.95 -3.87
CA ILE A 20 -5.16 -9.70 -3.18
C ILE A 20 -6.28 -9.54 -2.15
N ILE A 21 -5.92 -9.34 -0.89
CA ILE A 21 -6.87 -8.92 0.14
C ILE A 21 -6.70 -7.41 0.31
N LEU A 22 -7.71 -6.66 -0.12
CA LEU A 22 -7.83 -5.22 0.13
C LEU A 22 -8.62 -5.04 1.43
N ASP A 23 -7.93 -4.64 2.50
CA ASP A 23 -8.56 -4.40 3.79
C ASP A 23 -8.94 -2.93 3.91
N CYS A 24 -10.17 -2.62 3.46
CA CYS A 24 -10.74 -1.28 3.42
C CYS A 24 -12.15 -1.20 4.05
N ASP A 25 -12.64 -2.28 4.68
CA ASP A 25 -14.07 -2.45 5.02
C ASP A 25 -14.44 -1.92 6.43
N PRO A 26 -15.52 -1.11 6.58
CA PRO A 26 -16.14 -0.81 7.87
C PRO A 26 -17.02 -1.93 8.46
N GLY A 27 -17.13 -3.12 7.86
CA GLY A 27 -17.62 -4.36 8.49
C GLY A 27 -19.03 -4.80 8.06
N HIS A 28 -19.25 -5.05 6.76
CA HIS A 28 -20.60 -5.39 6.24
C HIS A 28 -20.86 -6.90 6.04
N ASP A 29 -19.88 -7.77 6.25
CA ASP A 29 -20.03 -9.23 6.17
C ASP A 29 -20.20 -9.89 7.56
N ASP A 30 -20.85 -11.07 7.60
CA ASP A 30 -21.12 -11.81 8.85
C ASP A 30 -19.83 -12.30 9.57
N ALA A 31 -18.70 -12.31 8.87
CA ALA A 31 -17.39 -12.69 9.41
C ALA A 31 -16.56 -11.45 9.77
N HIS A 32 -15.91 -11.47 10.94
CA HIS A 32 -14.99 -10.41 11.34
C HIS A 32 -13.77 -10.38 10.39
N ALA A 33 -13.37 -9.19 9.90
CA ALA A 33 -12.30 -9.05 8.90
C ALA A 33 -10.99 -9.78 9.27
N VAL A 34 -10.57 -9.69 10.54
CA VAL A 34 -9.43 -10.46 11.09
C VAL A 34 -9.55 -11.97 10.83
N ASP A 35 -10.72 -12.56 11.08
CA ASP A 35 -10.93 -13.99 10.87
C ASP A 35 -10.93 -14.34 9.38
N PHE A 36 -11.54 -13.49 8.55
CA PHE A 36 -11.49 -13.64 7.10
C PHE A 36 -10.06 -13.62 6.55
N ILE A 37 -9.21 -12.70 7.03
CA ILE A 37 -7.80 -12.62 6.64
C ILE A 37 -7.08 -13.92 7.01
N ILE A 38 -7.24 -14.39 8.25
CA ILE A 38 -6.60 -15.61 8.74
C ILE A 38 -7.05 -16.81 7.90
N ASP A 39 -8.36 -17.03 7.79
CA ASP A 39 -8.92 -18.18 7.08
C ASP A 39 -8.50 -18.21 5.61
N THR A 40 -8.46 -17.04 4.95
CA THR A 40 -8.02 -16.92 3.56
C THR A 40 -6.53 -17.27 3.43
N VAL A 41 -5.64 -16.67 4.22
CA VAL A 41 -4.19 -16.94 4.13
C VAL A 41 -3.85 -18.39 4.48
N MET A 42 -4.59 -18.99 5.42
CA MET A 42 -4.37 -20.37 5.84
C MET A 42 -4.89 -21.39 4.82
N SER A 43 -5.98 -21.08 4.11
CA SER A 43 -6.57 -21.97 3.10
C SER A 43 -5.90 -21.91 1.74
N GLU A 44 -5.33 -20.77 1.37
CA GLU A 44 -4.58 -20.60 0.11
C GLU A 44 -3.17 -21.20 0.19
N PRO A 45 -2.56 -21.58 -0.95
CA PRO A 45 -1.15 -21.96 -0.98
C PRO A 45 -0.24 -20.87 -0.40
N ALA A 46 0.80 -21.27 0.33
CA ALA A 46 1.77 -20.31 0.88
C ALA A 46 2.45 -19.53 -0.25
N GLY A 47 2.64 -18.23 -0.04
CA GLY A 47 3.26 -17.30 -0.98
C GLY A 47 2.33 -16.82 -2.10
N THR A 48 1.01 -17.03 -2.03
CA THR A 48 0.07 -16.60 -3.09
C THR A 48 -0.87 -15.46 -2.72
N VAL A 49 -0.95 -15.09 -1.45
CA VAL A 49 -1.83 -14.01 -0.97
C VAL A 49 -0.99 -12.78 -0.62
N THR A 50 -1.31 -11.64 -1.24
CA THR A 50 -0.75 -10.33 -0.89
C THR A 50 -1.76 -9.55 -0.06
N LEU A 51 -1.32 -9.01 1.07
CA LEU A 51 -2.13 -8.12 1.91
C LEU A 51 -1.91 -6.68 1.47
N VAL A 52 -2.98 -5.94 1.20
CA VAL A 52 -2.93 -4.53 0.75
C VAL A 52 -3.75 -3.65 1.68
N PRO A 53 -3.23 -3.33 2.88
CA PRO A 53 -3.90 -2.40 3.78
C PRO A 53 -3.72 -0.96 3.28
N THR A 54 -4.82 -0.23 3.18
CA THR A 54 -4.81 1.21 2.84
C THR A 54 -5.44 2.09 3.93
N GLY A 55 -5.64 1.51 5.12
CA GLY A 55 -6.05 2.20 6.34
C GLY A 55 -5.11 1.89 7.51
N PRO A 56 -5.51 2.22 8.76
CA PRO A 56 -4.78 1.84 9.97
C PRO A 56 -4.56 0.32 10.04
N LEU A 57 -3.38 -0.09 10.54
CA LEU A 57 -2.90 -1.47 10.43
C LEU A 57 -3.48 -2.44 11.48
N THR A 58 -4.52 -2.04 12.20
CA THR A 58 -5.10 -2.77 13.34
C THR A 58 -5.49 -4.19 12.98
N ASN A 59 -6.25 -4.38 11.90
CA ASN A 59 -6.69 -5.72 11.46
C ASN A 59 -5.50 -6.64 11.15
N ILE A 60 -4.49 -6.13 10.44
CA ILE A 60 -3.29 -6.88 10.06
C ILE A 60 -2.48 -7.28 11.29
N ALA A 61 -2.27 -6.35 12.21
CA ALA A 61 -1.55 -6.60 13.46
C ALA A 61 -2.27 -7.63 14.34
N VAL A 62 -3.59 -7.50 14.49
CA VAL A 62 -4.41 -8.44 15.26
C VAL A 62 -4.40 -9.82 14.60
N ALA A 63 -4.51 -9.90 13.26
CA ALA A 63 -4.43 -11.17 12.53
C ALA A 63 -3.08 -11.87 12.75
N ALA A 64 -1.96 -11.15 12.61
CA ALA A 64 -0.62 -11.71 12.81
C ALA A 64 -0.36 -12.14 14.27
N ARG A 65 -0.96 -11.44 15.25
CA ARG A 65 -0.87 -11.84 16.66
C ARG A 65 -1.77 -13.03 16.98
N LYS A 66 -2.95 -13.13 16.35
CA LYS A 66 -3.93 -14.19 16.59
C LYS A 66 -3.52 -15.51 15.93
N GLU A 67 -2.99 -15.47 14.71
CA GLU A 67 -2.45 -16.63 13.99
C GLU A 67 -1.07 -16.29 13.39
N PRO A 68 0.02 -16.46 14.16
CA PRO A 68 1.37 -16.13 13.70
C PRO A 68 1.84 -16.90 12.45
N ALA A 69 1.22 -18.05 12.14
CA ALA A 69 1.57 -18.80 10.94
C ALA A 69 1.26 -18.05 9.64
N ILE A 70 0.36 -17.05 9.65
CA ILE A 70 0.09 -16.25 8.44
C ILE A 70 1.33 -15.48 7.97
N VAL A 71 2.23 -15.11 8.90
CA VAL A 71 3.42 -14.31 8.59
C VAL A 71 4.36 -15.04 7.62
N ASP A 72 4.46 -16.36 7.75
CA ASP A 72 5.26 -17.21 6.85
C ASP A 72 4.55 -17.56 5.54
N ARG A 73 3.25 -17.28 5.44
CA ARG A 73 2.40 -17.72 4.32
C ARG A 73 2.02 -16.60 3.37
N VAL A 74 1.99 -15.35 3.83
CA VAL A 74 1.75 -14.21 2.95
C VAL A 74 2.88 -14.08 1.94
N ALA A 75 2.53 -13.66 0.72
CA ALA A 75 3.51 -13.35 -0.32
C ALA A 75 4.27 -12.07 0.02
N GLU A 76 3.53 -11.04 0.43
CA GLU A 76 4.03 -9.71 0.76
C GLU A 76 2.92 -8.90 1.46
N VAL A 77 3.33 -7.92 2.26
CA VAL A 77 2.46 -6.82 2.73
C VAL A 77 2.83 -5.56 1.95
N LEU A 78 1.87 -5.04 1.19
CA LEU A 78 2.03 -3.80 0.44
C LEU A 78 1.05 -2.76 0.97
N LEU A 79 1.55 -1.85 1.80
CA LEU A 79 0.70 -0.91 2.52
C LEU A 79 0.76 0.50 1.92
N MET A 80 -0.36 1.21 1.95
CA MET A 80 -0.36 2.67 1.83
C MET A 80 -0.33 3.25 3.24
N GLY A 81 0.76 3.94 3.55
CA GLY A 81 0.96 4.56 4.85
C GLY A 81 2.42 4.91 5.09
N GLY A 82 2.65 5.81 6.04
CA GLY A 82 3.99 6.28 6.40
C GLY A 82 4.55 7.33 5.44
N GLY A 83 5.79 7.73 5.73
CA GLY A 83 6.55 8.71 4.98
C GLY A 83 7.95 8.80 5.57
N TYR A 84 8.96 8.73 4.71
CA TYR A 84 10.35 8.74 5.15
C TYR A 84 10.93 10.15 5.26
N HIS A 85 10.41 11.13 4.51
CA HIS A 85 10.71 12.56 4.71
C HIS A 85 9.47 13.45 4.89
N GLU A 86 8.26 12.91 4.73
CA GLU A 86 7.02 13.68 4.78
C GLU A 86 6.00 13.15 5.79
N GLY A 87 5.19 14.05 6.35
CA GLY A 87 4.04 13.74 7.20
C GLY A 87 2.82 14.57 6.81
N ASN A 88 1.61 14.05 7.04
CA ASN A 88 0.36 14.76 6.77
C ASN A 88 -0.49 15.00 8.03
N LYS A 89 -0.39 14.13 9.03
CA LYS A 89 -1.11 14.24 10.30
C LYS A 89 -0.33 15.10 11.29
N THR A 90 0.98 14.87 11.34
CA THR A 90 1.95 15.71 12.04
C THR A 90 3.07 16.07 11.07
N ALA A 91 4.09 16.79 11.53
CA ALA A 91 5.24 17.12 10.69
C ALA A 91 5.98 15.88 10.14
N VAL A 92 5.87 14.72 10.80
CA VAL A 92 6.65 13.52 10.46
C VAL A 92 5.83 12.22 10.42
N ALA A 93 4.55 12.27 10.78
CA ALA A 93 3.68 11.10 10.82
C ALA A 93 2.58 11.22 9.77
N GLU A 94 2.36 10.12 9.08
CA GLU A 94 1.25 9.91 8.15
C GLU A 94 0.02 9.38 8.91
N PHE A 95 -1.18 9.73 8.44
CA PHE A 95 -2.47 9.43 9.05
C PHE A 95 -2.63 7.95 9.44
N ASN A 96 -2.53 6.99 8.51
CA ASN A 96 -2.77 5.58 8.78
C ASN A 96 -1.84 5.03 9.89
N ILE A 97 -0.56 5.39 9.86
CA ILE A 97 0.40 4.98 10.89
C ILE A 97 0.11 5.68 12.22
N SER A 98 -0.24 6.96 12.20
CA SER A 98 -0.50 7.74 13.42
C SER A 98 -1.77 7.33 14.18
N VAL A 99 -2.75 6.71 13.49
CA VAL A 99 -4.02 6.30 14.10
C VAL A 99 -3.82 5.07 14.98
N ASP A 100 -2.96 4.14 14.58
CA ASP A 100 -2.61 2.95 15.37
C ASP A 100 -1.11 2.63 15.20
N PRO A 101 -0.23 3.41 15.85
CA PRO A 101 1.21 3.25 15.71
C PRO A 101 1.70 1.93 16.33
N GLU A 102 1.04 1.42 17.37
CA GLU A 102 1.33 0.11 17.94
C GLU A 102 1.05 -1.04 16.95
N ALA A 103 -0.08 -1.01 16.24
CA ALA A 103 -0.35 -1.98 15.17
C ALA A 103 0.66 -1.86 14.03
N ALA A 104 1.02 -0.63 13.65
CA ALA A 104 2.06 -0.41 12.65
C ALA A 104 3.41 -0.99 13.10
N HIS A 105 3.84 -0.74 14.33
CA HIS A 105 5.07 -1.31 14.88
C HIS A 105 5.04 -2.84 14.84
N ILE A 106 3.91 -3.48 15.15
CA ILE A 106 3.75 -4.93 14.98
C ILE A 106 4.00 -5.33 13.53
N VAL A 107 3.33 -4.70 12.58
CA VAL A 107 3.39 -5.08 11.16
C VAL A 107 4.77 -4.88 10.55
N PHE A 108 5.45 -3.79 10.89
CA PHE A 108 6.78 -3.47 10.38
C PHE A 108 7.88 -4.38 10.94
N ASN A 109 7.67 -4.97 12.12
CA ASN A 109 8.64 -5.85 12.80
C ASN A 109 8.40 -7.35 12.59
N GLU A 110 7.44 -7.74 11.75
CA GLU A 110 7.29 -9.12 11.28
C GLU A 110 8.24 -9.45 10.12
N LYS A 111 8.51 -10.73 9.92
CA LYS A 111 9.50 -11.23 8.93
C LYS A 111 9.01 -11.30 7.48
N TRP A 112 7.76 -10.92 7.20
CA TRP A 112 7.25 -10.92 5.83
C TRP A 112 7.96 -9.86 4.97
N PRO A 113 7.99 -10.02 3.64
CA PRO A 113 8.35 -8.92 2.75
C PRO A 113 7.35 -7.77 2.92
N LEU A 114 7.85 -6.54 3.04
CA LEU A 114 7.02 -5.35 3.22
C LEU A 114 7.44 -4.22 2.29
N THR A 115 6.46 -3.67 1.58
CA THR A 115 6.62 -2.45 0.79
C THR A 115 5.75 -1.34 1.35
N MET A 116 6.38 -0.25 1.75
CA MET A 116 5.74 0.96 2.26
C MET A 116 5.53 1.96 1.12
N VAL A 117 4.27 2.14 0.71
CA VAL A 117 3.85 3.18 -0.24
C VAL A 117 3.48 4.43 0.55
N GLY A 118 4.50 5.21 0.89
CA GLY A 118 4.36 6.39 1.74
C GLY A 118 4.02 7.69 1.00
N LEU A 119 3.95 8.79 1.75
CA LEU A 119 3.67 10.13 1.24
C LEU A 119 4.68 10.62 0.20
N ASP A 120 5.97 10.31 0.39
CA ASP A 120 7.03 10.69 -0.54
C ASP A 120 6.76 10.18 -1.97
N LEU A 121 6.10 9.02 -2.11
CA LEU A 121 5.63 8.50 -3.39
C LEU A 121 4.29 9.11 -3.77
N THR A 122 3.29 9.00 -2.90
CA THR A 122 1.89 9.29 -3.26
C THR A 122 1.62 10.77 -3.53
N HIS A 123 2.44 11.69 -3.02
CA HIS A 123 2.40 13.11 -3.40
C HIS A 123 2.78 13.36 -4.86
N GLN A 124 3.33 12.37 -5.57
CA GLN A 124 3.57 12.42 -7.01
C GLN A 124 2.33 11.98 -7.83
N ALA A 125 1.35 11.32 -7.20
CA ALA A 125 0.12 10.83 -7.84
C ALA A 125 -0.95 11.92 -7.97
N LEU A 126 -0.58 13.06 -8.56
CA LEU A 126 -1.45 14.23 -8.62
C LEU A 126 -2.58 14.06 -9.64
N ALA A 127 -3.82 14.28 -9.22
CA ALA A 127 -4.98 14.35 -10.11
C ALA A 127 -5.04 15.73 -10.78
N THR A 128 -4.22 15.93 -11.81
CA THR A 128 -4.13 17.21 -12.51
C THR A 128 -5.41 17.52 -13.30
N PRO A 129 -5.66 18.78 -13.71
CA PRO A 129 -6.80 19.12 -14.56
C PRO A 129 -6.87 18.28 -15.84
N GLU A 130 -5.73 17.94 -16.43
CA GLU A 130 -5.65 17.10 -17.64
C GLU A 130 -6.11 15.67 -17.34
N VAL A 131 -5.70 15.11 -16.20
CA VAL A 131 -6.14 13.79 -15.75
C VAL A 131 -7.64 13.77 -15.54
N GLU A 132 -8.18 14.75 -14.82
CA GLU A 132 -9.63 14.83 -14.58
C GLU A 132 -10.42 14.96 -15.87
N GLN A 133 -9.91 15.74 -16.84
CA GLN A 133 -10.53 15.83 -18.15
C GLN A 133 -10.48 14.48 -18.89
N ARG A 134 -9.37 13.75 -18.81
CA ARG A 134 -9.24 12.40 -19.39
C ARG A 134 -10.25 11.43 -18.78
N VAL A 135 -10.39 11.40 -17.46
CA VAL A 135 -11.37 10.55 -16.76
C VAL A 135 -12.78 10.95 -17.14
N LYS A 136 -13.11 12.24 -17.07
CA LYS A 136 -14.44 12.77 -17.43
C LYS A 136 -14.83 12.44 -18.87
N ALA A 137 -13.87 12.44 -19.80
CA ALA A 137 -14.12 12.13 -21.21
C ALA A 137 -14.56 10.68 -21.46
N LEU A 138 -14.40 9.77 -20.49
CA LEU A 138 -14.92 8.40 -20.59
C LEU A 138 -16.46 8.37 -20.60
N GLY A 139 -17.13 9.35 -19.98
CA GLY A 139 -18.59 9.49 -20.03
C GLY A 139 -19.36 8.34 -19.38
N THR A 140 -18.83 7.74 -18.32
CA THR A 140 -19.48 6.65 -17.56
C THR A 140 -19.84 7.11 -16.15
N ASP A 141 -20.84 6.48 -15.52
CA ASP A 141 -21.22 6.77 -14.13
C ASP A 141 -20.05 6.62 -13.15
N VAL A 142 -19.17 5.64 -13.38
CA VAL A 142 -17.96 5.42 -12.57
C VAL A 142 -16.98 6.57 -12.75
N ALA A 143 -16.79 7.06 -13.98
CA ALA A 143 -15.93 8.21 -14.25
C ALA A 143 -16.46 9.48 -13.57
N ASP A 144 -17.77 9.72 -13.63
CA ASP A 144 -18.40 10.87 -12.96
C ASP A 144 -18.25 10.79 -11.44
N PHE A 145 -18.39 9.59 -10.86
CA PHE A 145 -18.12 9.36 -9.44
C PHE A 145 -16.67 9.66 -9.06
N VAL A 146 -15.70 9.15 -9.82
CA VAL A 146 -14.26 9.39 -9.59
C VAL A 146 -13.92 10.87 -9.69
N VAL A 147 -14.43 11.57 -10.71
CA VAL A 147 -14.24 13.03 -10.85
C VAL A 147 -14.85 13.79 -9.68
N GLY A 148 -16.03 13.36 -9.20
CA GLY A 148 -16.65 13.93 -8.00
C GLY A 148 -15.78 13.76 -6.76
N LEU A 149 -15.19 12.58 -6.57
CA LEU A 149 -14.28 12.28 -5.46
C LEU A 149 -13.00 13.14 -5.50
N ILE A 150 -12.37 13.24 -6.68
CA ILE A 150 -11.20 14.11 -6.89
C ILE A 150 -11.56 15.57 -6.59
N GLY A 151 -12.71 16.04 -7.07
CA GLY A 151 -13.21 17.38 -6.84
C GLY A 151 -13.38 17.71 -5.35
N TYR A 152 -13.93 16.76 -4.58
CA TYR A 152 -14.09 16.89 -3.13
C TYR A 152 -12.74 17.01 -2.41
N PHE A 153 -11.77 16.14 -2.75
CA PHE A 153 -10.46 16.17 -2.11
C PHE A 153 -9.65 17.43 -2.46
N ARG A 154 -9.78 17.97 -3.68
CA ARG A 154 -9.02 19.15 -4.11
C ARG A 154 -9.12 20.31 -3.12
N GLU A 155 -10.34 20.63 -2.66
CA GLU A 155 -10.53 21.75 -1.71
C GLU A 155 -9.82 21.48 -0.39
N ALA A 156 -9.97 20.26 0.16
CA ALA A 156 -9.32 19.86 1.41
C ALA A 156 -7.78 19.90 1.31
N TYR A 157 -7.18 19.43 0.22
CA TYR A 157 -5.73 19.43 0.05
C TYR A 157 -5.17 20.84 -0.18
N ARG A 158 -5.89 21.67 -0.92
CA ARG A 158 -5.49 23.06 -1.14
C ARG A 158 -5.44 23.85 0.17
N GLU A 159 -6.45 23.68 1.03
CA GLU A 159 -6.55 24.40 2.30
C GLU A 159 -5.58 23.87 3.36
N ASN A 160 -5.43 22.54 3.46
CA ASN A 160 -4.66 21.93 4.55
C ASN A 160 -3.18 21.75 4.22
N GLN A 161 -2.81 21.64 2.94
CA GLN A 161 -1.47 21.21 2.52
C GLN A 161 -0.89 21.99 1.33
N GLY A 162 -1.66 22.90 0.72
CA GLY A 162 -1.17 23.80 -0.32
C GLY A 162 -0.93 23.15 -1.69
N PHE A 163 -1.52 21.98 -1.95
CA PHE A 163 -1.45 21.35 -3.27
C PHE A 163 -2.44 21.99 -4.25
N ASP A 164 -1.97 22.28 -5.47
CA ASP A 164 -2.83 22.76 -6.56
C ASP A 164 -3.74 21.66 -7.14
N ALA A 165 -3.26 20.41 -7.10
CA ALA A 165 -3.99 19.21 -7.50
C ALA A 165 -3.91 18.18 -6.36
N PRO A 166 -5.00 17.50 -5.99
CA PRO A 166 -4.96 16.56 -4.88
C PRO A 166 -4.17 15.30 -5.28
N PRO A 167 -3.29 14.79 -4.40
CA PRO A 167 -2.72 13.46 -4.58
C PRO A 167 -3.79 12.37 -4.35
N VAL A 168 -3.65 11.24 -5.05
CA VAL A 168 -4.42 10.02 -4.78
C VAL A 168 -3.48 8.95 -4.20
N HIS A 169 -3.74 8.55 -2.95
CA HIS A 169 -2.79 7.75 -2.19
C HIS A 169 -2.94 6.25 -2.43
N ASP A 170 -4.05 5.68 -1.93
CA ASP A 170 -4.32 4.25 -1.87
C ASP A 170 -4.16 3.50 -3.21
N PRO A 171 -4.60 4.05 -4.37
CA PRO A 171 -4.46 3.36 -5.64
C PRO A 171 -3.00 3.11 -6.04
N CYS A 172 -2.03 3.83 -5.47
CA CYS A 172 -0.60 3.62 -5.74
C CYS A 172 -0.13 2.22 -5.31
N ALA A 173 -0.66 1.70 -4.20
CA ALA A 173 -0.35 0.33 -3.76
C ALA A 173 -0.86 -0.69 -4.79
N VAL A 174 -2.11 -0.57 -5.23
CA VAL A 174 -2.65 -1.48 -6.24
C VAL A 174 -1.92 -1.35 -7.58
N ALA A 175 -1.56 -0.13 -7.99
CA ALA A 175 -0.80 0.11 -9.21
C ALA A 175 0.57 -0.58 -9.21
N TYR A 176 1.29 -0.55 -8.09
CA TYR A 176 2.56 -1.27 -7.93
C TYR A 176 2.39 -2.79 -8.10
N LEU A 177 1.29 -3.37 -7.61
CA LEU A 177 1.02 -4.79 -7.81
C LEU A 177 0.75 -5.12 -9.27
N ILE A 178 -0.04 -4.28 -9.95
CA ILE A 178 -0.39 -4.49 -11.36
C ILE A 178 0.87 -4.45 -12.23
N ASP A 179 1.65 -3.37 -12.11
CA ASP A 179 2.91 -3.18 -12.84
C ASP A 179 3.96 -2.53 -11.93
N PRO A 180 4.96 -3.30 -11.44
CA PRO A 180 6.05 -2.77 -10.63
C PRO A 180 6.88 -1.69 -11.34
N SER A 181 6.79 -1.55 -12.67
CA SER A 181 7.49 -0.49 -13.41
C SER A 181 6.88 0.90 -13.24
N VAL A 182 5.71 0.99 -12.60
CA VAL A 182 5.03 2.25 -12.26
C VAL A 182 5.67 2.92 -11.04
N VAL A 183 6.29 2.15 -10.15
CA VAL A 183 6.86 2.65 -8.90
C VAL A 183 8.26 2.10 -8.68
N SER A 184 9.24 2.98 -8.49
CA SER A 184 10.57 2.56 -8.04
C SER A 184 10.58 2.35 -6.53
N THR A 185 11.34 1.38 -6.05
CA THR A 185 11.50 1.10 -4.61
C THR A 185 12.97 1.12 -4.19
N THR A 186 13.20 1.41 -2.91
CA THR A 186 14.52 1.33 -2.28
C THR A 186 14.42 0.52 -1.00
N LYS A 187 15.28 -0.49 -0.84
CA LYS A 187 15.40 -1.22 0.43
C LYS A 187 15.92 -0.30 1.51
N ALA A 188 15.28 -0.33 2.67
CA ALA A 188 15.71 0.38 3.87
C ALA A 188 15.12 -0.34 5.08
N PRO A 189 15.88 -0.55 6.17
CA PRO A 189 15.30 -0.92 7.45
C PRO A 189 14.26 0.12 7.86
N LEU A 190 13.07 -0.35 8.22
CA LEU A 190 11.95 0.48 8.66
C LEU A 190 11.55 0.07 10.07
N ASP A 191 11.23 1.06 10.90
CA ASP A 191 10.61 0.86 12.21
C ASP A 191 9.61 1.99 12.49
N VAL A 192 8.79 1.84 13.53
CA VAL A 192 7.76 2.83 13.90
C VAL A 192 8.07 3.43 15.28
N GLU A 193 8.19 4.75 15.35
CA GLU A 193 8.39 5.46 16.60
C GLU A 193 7.09 5.49 17.43
N LEU A 194 7.15 5.06 18.70
CA LEU A 194 5.98 4.93 19.57
C LEU A 194 5.95 5.93 20.74
N GLN A 195 7.09 6.48 21.13
CA GLN A 195 7.26 7.17 22.42
C GLN A 195 7.56 8.66 22.28
N GLY A 196 8.09 9.08 21.13
CA GLY A 196 8.51 10.45 20.91
C GLY A 196 7.37 11.47 20.98
N ALA A 197 7.54 12.51 21.80
CA ALA A 197 6.52 13.55 21.97
C ALA A 197 6.20 14.34 20.67
N LEU A 198 7.16 14.39 19.73
CA LEU A 198 7.01 15.05 18.43
C LEU A 198 6.92 14.07 17.26
N THR A 199 7.31 12.81 17.49
CA THR A 199 7.63 11.85 16.43
C THR A 199 6.87 10.54 16.53
N ALA A 200 5.98 10.37 17.52
CA ALA A 200 5.10 9.20 17.57
C ALA A 200 4.32 9.02 16.26
N GLY A 201 4.32 7.80 15.72
CA GLY A 201 3.76 7.46 14.41
C GLY A 201 4.67 7.74 13.21
N MET A 202 5.91 8.20 13.42
CA MET A 202 6.89 8.33 12.34
C MET A 202 7.37 6.94 11.91
N THR A 203 7.38 6.70 10.59
CA THR A 203 8.10 5.57 9.99
C THR A 203 9.57 5.94 9.83
N VAL A 204 10.42 5.40 10.69
CA VAL A 204 11.86 5.69 10.71
C VAL A 204 12.54 4.82 9.66
N ALA A 205 12.97 5.44 8.56
CA ALA A 205 13.70 4.77 7.50
C ALA A 205 15.21 5.01 7.58
N ASP A 206 16.00 3.93 7.63
CA ASP A 206 17.46 4.03 7.63
C ASP A 206 18.06 3.88 6.21
N PHE A 207 18.38 5.00 5.57
CA PHE A 207 19.05 5.01 4.26
C PHE A 207 20.58 4.98 4.34
N ARG A 208 21.18 4.83 5.53
CA ARG A 208 22.64 4.77 5.66
C ARG A 208 23.17 3.44 5.12
N ALA A 209 24.33 3.48 4.46
CA ALA A 209 25.00 2.28 3.96
C ALA A 209 25.93 1.66 5.03
N PRO A 210 26.09 0.32 5.04
CA PRO A 210 25.45 -0.66 4.16
C PRO A 210 24.05 -1.08 4.66
N ILE A 211 23.16 -1.42 3.73
CA ILE A 211 21.85 -2.01 4.04
C ILE A 211 22.07 -3.44 4.58
N PRO A 212 21.39 -3.86 5.66
CA PRO A 212 21.43 -5.23 6.16
C PRO A 212 21.03 -6.26 5.09
N ALA A 213 21.75 -7.38 5.03
CA ALA A 213 21.52 -8.41 4.02
C ALA A 213 20.15 -9.11 4.14
N ASP A 214 19.60 -9.13 5.35
CA ASP A 214 18.31 -9.68 5.73
C ASP A 214 17.17 -8.65 5.73
N CYS A 215 17.39 -7.45 5.19
CA CYS A 215 16.35 -6.42 5.07
C CYS A 215 15.17 -6.89 4.21
N THR A 216 14.01 -7.06 4.86
CA THR A 216 12.72 -7.46 4.26
C THR A 216 11.84 -6.28 3.86
N THR A 217 12.21 -5.06 4.26
CA THR A 217 11.44 -3.84 4.05
C THR A 217 11.99 -2.99 2.91
N GLN A 218 11.09 -2.33 2.19
CA GLN A 218 11.42 -1.32 1.20
C GLN A 218 10.41 -0.17 1.19
N VAL A 219 10.84 0.99 0.71
CA VAL A 219 9.99 2.17 0.52
C VAL A 219 9.79 2.45 -0.96
N ALA A 220 8.62 2.94 -1.33
CA ALA A 220 8.34 3.46 -2.65
C ALA A 220 8.90 4.89 -2.80
N VAL A 221 9.53 5.20 -3.94
CA VAL A 221 10.33 6.43 -4.13
C VAL A 221 9.85 7.29 -5.29
N THR A 222 9.71 6.76 -6.49
CA THR A 222 9.34 7.54 -7.68
C THR A 222 8.16 6.91 -8.41
N LEU A 223 7.18 7.73 -8.78
CA LEU A 223 6.01 7.32 -9.55
C LEU A 223 6.19 7.69 -11.04
N ASP A 224 5.93 6.74 -11.93
CA ASP A 224 5.60 7.05 -13.31
C ASP A 224 4.14 7.53 -13.39
N HIS A 225 3.96 8.85 -13.29
CA HIS A 225 2.65 9.49 -13.26
C HIS A 225 1.77 9.14 -14.48
N GLY A 226 2.37 9.03 -15.66
CA GLY A 226 1.67 8.70 -16.90
C GLY A 226 1.12 7.28 -16.84
N LYS A 227 1.97 6.29 -16.57
CA LYS A 227 1.54 4.89 -16.46
C LYS A 227 0.53 4.68 -15.34
N PHE A 228 0.72 5.37 -14.20
CA PHE A 228 -0.22 5.29 -13.09
C PHE A 228 -1.63 5.71 -13.52
N TRP A 229 -1.78 6.87 -14.16
CA TRP A 229 -3.09 7.34 -14.61
C TRP A 229 -3.64 6.55 -15.79
N ASP A 230 -2.78 5.97 -16.63
CA ASP A 230 -3.20 5.03 -17.66
C ASP A 230 -3.87 3.79 -17.04
N LEU A 231 -3.27 3.19 -15.99
CA LEU A 231 -3.88 2.08 -15.26
C LEU A 231 -5.22 2.45 -14.63
N VAL A 232 -5.33 3.64 -14.02
CA VAL A 232 -6.58 4.10 -13.41
C VAL A 232 -7.67 4.28 -14.49
N VAL A 233 -7.34 4.91 -15.61
CA VAL A 233 -8.28 5.11 -16.73
C VAL A 233 -8.71 3.78 -17.36
N GLU A 234 -7.77 2.84 -17.54
CA GLU A 234 -8.07 1.49 -18.01
C GLU A 234 -9.02 0.76 -17.05
N ALA A 235 -8.79 0.86 -15.74
CA ALA A 235 -9.66 0.25 -14.72
C ALA A 235 -11.08 0.83 -14.74
N ILE A 236 -11.21 2.16 -14.86
CA ILE A 236 -12.52 2.83 -14.96
C ILE A 236 -13.24 2.43 -16.26
N THR A 237 -12.50 2.28 -17.36
CA THR A 237 -13.06 1.85 -18.66
C THR A 237 -13.54 0.40 -18.61
N ALA A 238 -12.81 -0.47 -17.90
CA ALA A 238 -13.16 -1.87 -17.74
C ALA A 238 -14.26 -2.09 -16.68
N ALA A 239 -14.49 -1.12 -15.79
CA ALA A 239 -15.52 -1.22 -14.77
C ALA A 239 -16.90 -1.37 -15.42
N PRO A 240 -17.73 -2.33 -14.99
CA PRO A 240 -19.05 -2.53 -15.55
C PRO A 240 -19.95 -1.32 -15.24
N GLY A 241 -20.11 -0.42 -16.22
CA GLY A 241 -21.08 0.67 -16.21
C GLY A 241 -22.31 0.31 -17.03
N ARG A 242 -23.50 0.55 -16.47
CA ARG A 242 -24.74 0.64 -17.25
C ARG A 242 -24.79 1.96 -18.01
#